data_AF-A5ZMM0-F1
#
_entry.id   AF-A5ZMM0-F1
#
_cell.length_a   1.000
_cell.length_b   1.000
_cell.length_c   1.000
_cell.angle_alpha   90.00
_cell.angle_beta   90.00
_cell.angle_gamma   90.00
#
_symmetry.space_group_name_H-M   'P 1'
#
loop_
_entity.id
_entity.type
_entity.pdbx_description
1 polymer ?
#
loop_
_entity_poly.entity_id
_entity_poly.type
_entity_poly.pdbx_seq_one_letter_code
_entity_poly.pdbx_strand_id
1 'polypeptide(L)'
;MDGRYTGTISEGDILWGIRRLNINSTDLKEMENVSIMAIPRRATYKPVHADADMEDLLDRAINQNYVPVVDDQGYFIGIITRKEIIKYCYKEMKELSILRKKEEADS
;
A
#
# COMPACT_ATOMS: atom_id res chain seq x y z
N MET A 1 14.87 4.22 14.70
CA MET A 1 14.22 4.10 13.38
C MET A 1 13.78 5.48 13.01
N ASP A 2 14.32 6.02 11.93
CA ASP A 2 14.35 7.47 11.71
C ASP A 2 13.13 7.94 10.91
N GLY A 3 11.95 7.33 11.13
CA GLY A 3 10.70 7.65 10.41
C GLY A 3 10.64 7.21 8.93
N ARG A 4 11.72 6.64 8.41
CA ARG A 4 11.80 6.16 7.03
C ARG A 4 10.95 4.92 6.78
N TYR A 5 10.37 4.83 5.60
CA TYR A 5 9.69 3.61 5.18
C TYR A 5 10.71 2.47 5.00
N THR A 6 10.58 1.41 5.79
CA THR A 6 11.50 0.25 5.76
C THR A 6 10.88 -1.01 5.16
N GLY A 7 9.61 -0.95 4.77
CA GLY A 7 8.88 -2.03 4.10
C GLY A 7 7.57 -2.39 4.77
N THR A 8 6.99 -3.51 4.32
CA THR A 8 5.68 -3.99 4.76
C THR A 8 5.78 -5.36 5.40
N ILE A 9 4.88 -5.62 6.34
CA ILE A 9 4.64 -6.95 6.88
C ILE A 9 3.15 -7.27 6.75
N SER A 10 2.85 -8.50 6.35
CA SER A 10 1.48 -9.01 6.27
C SER A 10 1.14 -9.87 7.49
N GLU A 11 -0.15 -10.06 7.75
CA GLU A 11 -0.63 -11.04 8.73
C GLU A 11 -0.06 -12.44 8.46
N GLY A 12 0.06 -12.82 7.18
CA GLY A 12 0.67 -14.08 6.78
C GLY A 12 2.12 -14.20 7.24
N ASP A 13 2.93 -13.14 7.11
CA ASP A 13 4.31 -13.13 7.61
C ASP A 13 4.33 -13.32 9.13
N ILE A 14 3.44 -12.64 9.86
CA ILE A 14 3.33 -12.77 11.32
C ILE A 14 2.95 -14.19 11.72
N LEU A 15 1.91 -14.77 11.09
CA LEU A 15 1.44 -16.12 11.38
C LEU A 15 2.52 -17.16 11.09
N TRP A 16 3.24 -17.02 9.99
CA TRP A 16 4.39 -17.87 9.68
C TRP A 16 5.56 -17.65 10.63
N GLY A 17 5.78 -16.41 11.08
CA GLY A 17 6.77 -16.06 12.10
C GLY A 17 6.52 -16.79 13.41
N ILE A 18 5.29 -16.71 13.93
CA ILE A 18 4.87 -17.41 15.16
C ILE A 18 5.13 -18.92 15.04
N ARG A 19 4.70 -19.51 13.92
CA ARG A 19 4.90 -20.94 13.67
C ARG A 19 6.38 -21.33 13.62
N ARG A 20 7.23 -20.53 12.97
CA ARG A 20 8.67 -20.82 12.80
C ARG A 20 9.47 -20.60 14.07
N LEU A 21 9.12 -19.59 14.85
CA LEU A 21 9.78 -19.26 16.10
C LEU A 21 9.34 -20.18 17.25
N ASN A 22 8.45 -21.14 16.97
CA ASN A 22 7.91 -22.10 17.93
C ASN A 22 7.34 -21.41 19.18
N ILE A 23 6.78 -20.21 18.99
CA ILE A 23 6.17 -19.47 20.09
C ILE A 23 4.89 -20.21 20.44
N ASN A 24 4.81 -20.70 21.68
CA ASN A 24 3.61 -21.35 22.17
C ASN A 24 2.46 -20.34 22.07
N SER A 25 1.47 -20.61 21.22
CA SER A 25 0.34 -19.71 20.96
C SER A 25 -0.52 -19.43 22.20
N THR A 26 -0.29 -20.17 23.30
CA THR A 26 -0.93 -20.00 24.60
C THR A 26 -0.25 -18.97 25.49
N ASP A 27 0.98 -18.54 25.18
CA ASP A 27 1.75 -17.60 26.01
C ASP A 27 2.00 -16.29 25.27
N LEU A 28 0.94 -15.48 25.13
CA LEU A 28 0.98 -14.16 24.47
C LEU A 28 2.08 -13.25 25.03
N LYS A 29 2.48 -13.42 26.29
CA LYS A 29 3.54 -12.62 26.93
C LYS A 29 4.91 -12.82 26.27
N GLU A 30 5.20 -14.00 25.75
CA GLU A 30 6.46 -14.23 25.03
C GLU A 30 6.45 -13.56 23.66
N MET A 31 5.27 -13.45 23.02
CA MET A 31 5.12 -12.80 21.71
C MET A 31 5.43 -11.29 21.76
N GLU A 32 5.11 -10.62 22.87
CA GLU A 32 5.38 -9.18 23.05
C GLU A 32 6.88 -8.85 23.01
N ASN A 33 7.74 -9.82 23.33
CA ASN A 33 9.19 -9.64 23.35
C ASN A 33 9.85 -9.91 21.99
N VAL A 34 9.11 -10.44 21.02
CA VAL A 34 9.65 -10.73 19.68
C VAL A 34 9.59 -9.47 18.84
N SER A 35 10.77 -8.98 18.44
CA SER A 35 10.86 -7.86 17.50
C SER A 35 10.16 -8.20 16.18
N ILE A 36 9.33 -7.29 15.68
CA ILE A 36 8.72 -7.40 14.34
C ILE A 36 9.78 -7.52 13.24
N MET A 37 11.00 -7.00 13.48
CA MET A 37 12.12 -7.10 12.56
C MET A 37 12.75 -8.49 12.51
N ALA A 38 12.48 -9.36 13.49
CA ALA A 38 12.92 -10.75 13.48
C ALA A 38 12.03 -11.63 12.59
N ILE A 39 10.84 -11.16 12.20
CA ILE A 39 9.92 -11.92 11.35
C ILE A 39 10.32 -11.77 9.88
N PRO A 40 10.64 -12.88 9.18
CA PRO A 40 10.96 -12.82 7.75
C PRO A 40 9.78 -12.34 6.92
N ARG A 41 10.00 -11.34 6.07
CA ARG A 41 8.99 -10.78 5.17
C ARG A 41 9.05 -11.49 3.82
N ARG A 42 7.90 -11.93 3.29
CA ARG A 42 7.85 -12.57 1.97
C ARG A 42 7.91 -11.58 0.81
N ALA A 43 7.41 -10.36 1.01
CA ALA A 43 7.46 -9.29 0.02
C ALA A 43 7.43 -7.94 0.70
N THR A 44 8.03 -6.94 0.06
CA THR A 44 7.93 -5.54 0.47
C THR A 44 7.25 -4.75 -0.63
N TYR A 45 6.20 -4.01 -0.27
CA TYR A 45 5.54 -3.11 -1.20
C TYR A 45 6.46 -1.95 -1.54
N LYS A 46 6.50 -1.59 -2.82
CA LYS A 46 7.32 -0.49 -3.29
C LYS A 46 6.56 0.82 -3.05
N PRO A 47 7.18 1.81 -2.40
CA PRO A 47 6.56 3.11 -2.22
C PRO A 47 6.59 3.90 -3.53
N VAL A 48 5.81 4.99 -3.56
CA VAL A 48 5.94 6.10 -4.52
C VAL A 48 6.22 7.39 -3.74
N HIS A 49 6.83 8.38 -4.40
CA HIS A 49 6.97 9.71 -3.81
C HIS A 49 5.62 10.46 -3.82
N ALA A 50 5.48 11.43 -2.92
CA ALA A 50 4.27 12.24 -2.81
C ALA A 50 3.98 13.09 -4.06
N ASP A 51 5.00 13.34 -4.88
CA ASP A 51 4.95 14.07 -6.14
C ASP A 51 4.86 13.16 -7.39
N ALA A 52 4.75 11.83 -7.19
CA ALA A 52 4.64 10.87 -8.28
C ALA A 52 3.33 11.04 -9.08
N ASP A 53 3.36 10.67 -10.35
CA ASP A 53 2.20 10.75 -11.22
C ASP A 53 1.22 9.55 -11.04
N MET A 54 0.08 9.63 -11.72
CA MET A 54 -0.92 8.57 -11.67
C MET A 54 -0.46 7.28 -12.34
N GLU A 55 0.46 7.33 -13.29
CA GLU A 55 0.99 6.15 -14.00
C GLU A 55 1.85 5.32 -13.05
N ASP A 56 2.79 5.96 -12.37
CA ASP A 56 3.62 5.36 -11.31
C ASP A 56 2.74 4.72 -10.22
N LEU A 57 1.69 5.43 -9.79
CA LEU A 57 0.77 4.94 -8.78
C LEU A 57 0.01 3.69 -9.26
N LEU A 58 -0.47 3.68 -10.51
CA LEU A 58 -1.21 2.56 -11.08
C LEU A 58 -0.32 1.33 -11.28
N ASP A 59 0.89 1.51 -11.78
CA ASP A 59 1.87 0.43 -11.96
C ASP A 59 2.17 -0.31 -10.66
N ARG A 60 2.27 0.44 -9.56
CA ARG A 60 2.34 -0.15 -8.22
C ARG A 60 1.01 -0.82 -7.88
N ALA A 61 -0.10 -0.10 -7.96
CA ALA A 61 -1.39 -0.59 -7.52
C ALA A 61 -1.84 -1.88 -8.23
N ILE A 62 -1.39 -2.19 -9.45
CA ILE A 62 -1.65 -3.46 -10.14
C ILE A 62 -1.12 -4.66 -9.33
N ASN A 63 0.08 -4.50 -8.74
CA ASN A 63 0.82 -5.61 -8.12
C ASN A 63 0.75 -5.63 -6.59
N GLN A 64 0.30 -4.54 -5.96
CA GLN A 64 0.16 -4.44 -4.50
C GLN A 64 -1.24 -3.92 -4.11
N ASN A 65 -1.77 -4.42 -2.99
CA ASN A 65 -3.12 -4.08 -2.51
C ASN A 65 -3.29 -2.61 -2.10
N TYR A 66 -2.19 -1.95 -1.78
CA TYR A 66 -2.09 -0.53 -1.49
C TYR A 66 -0.69 -0.04 -1.88
N VAL A 67 -0.53 1.27 -2.00
CA VAL A 67 0.72 1.93 -2.36
C VAL A 67 1.18 2.80 -1.20
N PRO A 68 2.30 2.46 -0.52
CA PRO A 68 2.93 3.35 0.44
C PRO A 68 3.40 4.64 -0.24
N VAL A 69 3.28 5.76 0.46
CA VAL A 69 3.73 7.06 -0.03
C VAL A 69 4.82 7.57 0.89
N VAL A 70 5.89 8.09 0.31
CA VAL A 70 7.01 8.72 1.01
C VAL A 70 7.23 10.15 0.55
N ASP A 71 7.83 10.99 1.40
CA ASP A 71 8.32 12.30 0.98
C ASP A 71 9.67 12.21 0.24
N ASP A 72 10.22 13.35 -0.17
CA ASP A 72 11.49 13.47 -0.88
C ASP A 72 12.68 12.94 -0.07
N GLN A 73 12.56 12.92 1.26
CA GLN A 73 13.58 12.42 2.17
C GLN A 73 13.35 10.94 2.53
N GLY A 74 12.31 10.28 2.01
CA GLY A 74 12.00 8.87 2.26
C GLY A 74 11.23 8.60 3.57
N TYR A 75 10.70 9.64 4.22
CA TYR A 75 9.80 9.49 5.37
C TYR A 75 8.47 8.95 4.91
N PHE A 76 7.92 8.00 5.66
CA PHE A 76 6.60 7.46 5.38
C PHE A 76 5.51 8.47 5.74
N ILE A 77 4.66 8.82 4.78
CA ILE A 77 3.59 9.81 4.99
C ILE A 77 2.18 9.21 4.91
N GLY A 78 2.03 8.02 4.33
CA GLY A 78 0.72 7.36 4.28
C GLY A 78 0.63 6.23 3.26
N ILE A 79 -0.61 5.78 3.02
CA ILE A 79 -0.92 4.78 2.00
C ILE A 79 -2.05 5.27 1.10
N ILE A 80 -2.02 4.83 -0.15
CA ILE A 80 -3.13 4.95 -1.09
C ILE A 80 -3.68 3.55 -1.36
N THR A 81 -4.98 3.38 -1.22
CA THR A 81 -5.63 2.08 -1.43
C THR A 81 -6.17 1.96 -2.85
N ARG A 82 -6.28 0.73 -3.37
CA ARG A 82 -6.97 0.47 -4.66
C ARG A 82 -8.38 1.03 -4.71
N LYS A 83 -9.09 1.06 -3.59
CA LYS A 83 -10.44 1.64 -3.50
C LYS A 83 -10.44 3.12 -3.90
N GLU A 84 -9.50 3.90 -3.38
CA GLU A 84 -9.41 5.33 -3.70
C GLU A 84 -8.96 5.56 -5.14
N ILE A 85 -8.02 4.75 -5.63
CA ILE A 85 -7.60 4.78 -7.05
C ILE A 85 -8.79 4.50 -7.97
N ILE A 86 -9.56 3.43 -7.71
CA ILE A 86 -10.73 3.06 -8.51
C ILE A 86 -11.79 4.16 -8.47
N LYS A 87 -12.05 4.75 -7.30
CA LYS A 87 -12.99 5.88 -7.17
C LYS A 87 -12.56 7.08 -8.01
N TYR A 88 -11.27 7.41 -7.98
CA TYR A 88 -10.71 8.48 -8.79
C TYR A 88 -10.92 8.20 -10.29
N CYS A 89 -10.47 7.04 -10.77
CA CYS A 89 -10.64 6.67 -12.17
C CYS A 89 -12.12 6.68 -12.60
N TYR A 90 -13.04 6.22 -11.73
CA TYR A 90 -14.47 6.25 -12.00
C TYR A 90 -15.02 7.67 -12.16
N LYS A 91 -14.56 8.60 -11.31
CA LYS A 91 -14.93 10.02 -11.40
C LYS A 91 -14.46 10.61 -12.74
N GLU A 92 -13.18 10.42 -13.09
CA GLU A 92 -12.61 10.93 -14.35
C GLU A 92 -13.33 10.36 -15.57
N MET A 93 -13.60 9.04 -15.59
CA MET A 93 -14.37 8.40 -16.67
C MET A 93 -15.78 8.97 -16.82
N LYS A 94 -16.44 9.29 -15.70
CA LYS A 94 -17.78 9.89 -15.73
C LYS A 94 -17.74 11.30 -16.30
N GLU A 95 -16.76 12.11 -15.91
CA GLU A 95 -16.60 13.47 -16.43
C GLU A 95 -16.32 13.48 -17.93
N LEU A 96 -15.41 12.61 -18.41
CA LEU A 96 -15.16 12.42 -19.84
C LEU A 96 -16.42 11.99 -20.61
N SER A 97 -17.24 11.12 -20.02
CA SER A 97 -18.51 10.71 -20.65
C SER A 97 -19.52 11.85 -20.78
N ILE A 98 -19.50 12.82 -19.86
CA ILE A 98 -20.37 14.00 -19.90
C ILE A 98 -19.87 14.98 -20.96
N LEU A 99 -18.56 15.19 -21.06
CA LEU A 99 -17.96 16.07 -22.06
C LEU A 99 -18.25 15.60 -23.49
N ARG A 100 -18.07 14.30 -23.78
CA ARG A 100 -18.38 13.72 -25.09
C ARG A 100 -19.83 13.91 -25.51
N LYS A 101 -20.79 13.77 -24.58
CA LYS A 101 -22.21 14.00 -24.86
C LYS A 101 -22.55 15.46 -25.17
N LYS A 102 -21.78 16.42 -24.65
CA LYS A 102 -21.96 17.85 -24.98
C LYS A 102 -21.45 18.15 -26.38
N GLU A 103 -20.26 17.64 -26.73
CA GLU A 103 -19.68 17.80 -28.07
C GLU A 103 -20.59 17.23 -29.15
N GLU A 104 -21.24 16.08 -28.90
CA GLU A 104 -22.22 15.47 -29.81
C GLU A 104 -23.54 16.25 -29.91
N ALA A 105 -23.92 17.00 -28.87
CA ALA A 105 -25.16 17.80 -28.86
C ALA A 105 -24.98 19.20 -29.47
N ASP A 106 -23.74 19.71 -29.46
CA ASP A 106 -23.35 21.00 -30.02
C ASP A 106 -22.87 20.88 -31.50
N SER A 107 -22.79 19.66 -32.04
CA SER A 107 -22.47 19.34 -33.45
C SER A 107 -23.73 19.07 -34.27
#